data_AF-A0A2W6AY56-F1
#
_entry.id   AF-A0A2W6AY56-F1
#
_cell.length_a   1.000
_cell.length_b   1.000
_cell.length_c   1.000
_cell.angle_alpha   90.00
_cell.angle_beta   90.00
_cell.angle_gamma   90.00
#
_symmetry.space_group_name_H-M   'P 1'
#
loop_
_entity.id
_entity.type
_entity.pdbx_description
1 polymer ?
#
loop_
_entity_poly.entity_id
_entity_poly.type
_entity_poly.pdbx_seq_one_letter_code
_entity_poly.pdbx_strand_id
1 'polypeptide(L)'
;MGTELRRESFWAQNRWALPLLLVVIIALVIAGAILGPKLRSASGTATATPTSAPAPAANPATATPPAGSPTTGGTSTPGAGSTGVATATPANGQGAATPLPNATPIPTEQGKQLGEITRPQNQVTTIQKGADAGSTQYTFYLDPRKVVSMTLHNYGFPDGSFQIVSPASPSPSPTPFTDPSGRPTIKFLISYQGRKYQVAVSQAGIRGAKGVWVIVTILPPGYY
;
A
#
# COMPACT_ATOMS: atom_id res chain seq x y z
N MET A 1 19.95 -61.79 30.24
CA MET A 1 21.35 -61.47 29.90
C MET A 1 21.32 -60.38 28.84
N GLY A 2 21.48 -59.13 29.25
CA GLY A 2 21.41 -57.96 28.37
C GLY A 2 22.80 -57.49 27.98
N THR A 3 23.06 -57.39 26.67
CA THR A 3 24.24 -56.75 26.12
C THR A 3 23.93 -55.28 25.84
N GLU A 4 24.07 -54.42 26.85
CA GLU A 4 24.12 -52.98 26.63
C GLU A 4 25.46 -52.62 25.97
N LEU A 5 25.44 -52.49 24.65
CA LEU A 5 26.51 -51.84 23.89
C LEU A 5 26.49 -50.35 24.24
N ARG A 6 27.36 -49.95 25.19
CA ARG A 6 27.69 -48.53 25.40
C ARG A 6 28.21 -47.95 24.09
N ARG A 7 27.34 -47.24 23.37
CA ARG A 7 27.74 -46.37 22.26
C ARG A 7 28.53 -45.22 22.87
N GLU A 8 29.85 -45.37 22.90
CA GLU A 8 30.71 -44.22 23.17
C GLU A 8 30.41 -43.15 22.11
N SER A 9 30.14 -41.94 22.60
CA SER A 9 29.78 -40.82 21.75
C SER A 9 30.96 -40.53 20.82
N PHE A 10 30.78 -40.77 19.53
CA PHE A 10 31.76 -40.51 18.46
C PHE A 10 32.35 -39.09 18.50
N TRP A 11 31.66 -38.17 19.18
CA TRP A 11 32.08 -36.80 19.44
C TRP A 11 33.29 -36.66 20.37
N ALA A 12 33.55 -37.62 21.25
CA ALA A 12 34.66 -37.53 22.20
C ALA A 12 36.02 -37.76 21.53
N GLN A 13 36.07 -38.56 20.46
CA GLN A 13 37.30 -38.99 19.82
C GLN A 13 37.83 -37.99 18.79
N ASN A 14 36.94 -37.24 18.13
CA ASN A 14 37.31 -36.26 17.10
C ASN A 14 36.99 -34.83 17.52
N ARG A 15 37.71 -34.30 18.52
CA ARG A 15 37.63 -32.88 18.93
C ARG A 15 37.91 -31.89 17.79
N TRP A 16 38.59 -32.34 16.73
CA TRP A 16 38.89 -31.56 15.53
C TRP A 16 37.79 -31.60 14.46
N ALA A 17 36.83 -32.52 14.53
CA ALA A 17 35.77 -32.61 13.52
C ALA A 17 34.86 -31.38 13.55
N LEU A 18 34.58 -30.83 14.73
CA LEU A 18 33.72 -29.66 14.89
C LEU A 18 34.29 -28.39 14.22
N PRO A 19 35.54 -27.96 14.48
CA PRO A 19 36.09 -26.79 13.81
C PRO A 19 36.26 -27.02 12.30
N LEU A 20 36.59 -28.23 11.85
CA LEU A 20 36.77 -28.55 10.44
C LEU A 20 35.43 -28.51 9.67
N LEU A 21 34.36 -29.03 10.26
CA LEU A 21 33.00 -28.94 9.72
C LEU A 21 32.53 -27.49 9.60
N LEU A 22 32.85 -26.64 10.60
CA LEU A 22 32.51 -25.22 10.55
C LEU A 22 33.20 -24.50 9.38
N VAL A 23 34.48 -24.78 9.14
CA VAL A 23 35.25 -24.20 8.02
C VAL A 23 34.64 -24.61 6.67
N VAL A 24 34.22 -25.86 6.52
CA VAL A 24 33.57 -26.35 5.29
C VAL A 24 32.23 -25.63 5.05
N ILE A 25 31.42 -25.43 6.08
CA ILE A 25 30.13 -24.71 5.97
C ILE A 25 30.37 -23.26 5.55
N ILE A 26 31.34 -22.56 6.15
CA ILE A 26 31.67 -21.17 5.80
C ILE A 26 32.13 -21.08 4.34
N ALA A 27 33.00 -22.00 3.89
CA ALA A 27 33.46 -22.03 2.51
C ALA A 27 32.30 -22.22 1.50
N LEU A 28 31.34 -23.09 1.82
CA LEU A 28 30.14 -23.31 0.99
C LEU A 28 29.25 -22.07 0.88
N VAL A 29 29.05 -21.34 1.99
CA VAL A 29 28.24 -20.10 1.98
C VAL A 29 28.90 -19.02 1.12
N ILE A 30 30.22 -18.85 1.22
CA ILE A 30 30.97 -17.88 0.41
C ILE A 30 30.91 -18.26 -1.08
N ALA A 31 31.11 -19.54 -1.42
CA ALA A 31 31.01 -20.01 -2.79
C ALA A 31 29.60 -19.77 -3.39
N GLY A 32 28.54 -20.06 -2.62
CA GLY A 32 27.15 -19.83 -3.03
C GLY A 32 26.82 -18.35 -3.28
N ALA A 33 27.35 -17.44 -2.45
CA ALA A 33 27.15 -16.00 -2.61
C ALA A 33 27.82 -15.43 -3.88
N ILE A 34 28.98 -15.98 -4.27
CA ILE A 34 29.73 -15.53 -5.45
C ILE A 34 29.14 -16.12 -6.75
N LEU A 35 28.67 -17.37 -6.74
CA LEU A 35 28.12 -18.02 -7.94
C LEU A 35 26.62 -17.77 -8.15
N GLY A 36 25.86 -17.44 -7.11
CA GLY A 36 24.41 -17.18 -7.18
C GLY A 36 23.95 -16.11 -8.18
N PRO A 37 24.68 -14.98 -8.35
CA PRO A 37 24.26 -13.93 -9.29
C PRO A 37 24.41 -14.30 -10.78
N LYS A 38 25.26 -15.28 -11.13
CA LYS A 38 25.57 -15.61 -12.54
C LYS A 38 24.64 -16.65 -13.17
N LEU A 39 23.78 -17.31 -12.38
CA LEU A 39 22.87 -18.35 -12.88
C LEU A 39 21.42 -17.88 -13.10
N ARG A 40 21.10 -16.59 -12.89
CA ARG A 40 19.73 -16.05 -13.09
C ARG A 40 19.45 -15.45 -14.48
N SER A 41 20.36 -15.60 -15.44
CA SER A 41 20.21 -15.06 -16.80
C SER A 41 19.76 -16.12 -17.80
N ALA A 42 18.64 -16.81 -17.55
CA ALA A 42 17.96 -17.61 -18.57
C ALA A 42 16.53 -17.94 -18.12
N SER A 43 15.55 -17.09 -18.44
CA SER A 43 14.15 -17.51 -18.54
C SER A 43 13.30 -16.46 -19.27
N GLY A 44 12.79 -16.85 -20.43
CA GLY A 44 11.48 -16.45 -20.93
C GLY A 44 11.41 -15.19 -21.77
N THR A 45 11.70 -15.29 -23.06
CA THR A 45 11.20 -14.36 -24.08
C THR A 45 9.70 -14.59 -24.24
N ALA A 46 8.87 -13.79 -23.55
CA ALA A 46 7.44 -13.77 -23.80
C ALA A 46 7.17 -12.94 -25.06
N THR A 47 6.79 -13.62 -26.14
CA THR A 47 6.25 -13.00 -27.36
C THR A 47 4.97 -12.23 -26.98
N ALA A 48 5.02 -10.90 -27.07
CA ALA A 48 3.85 -10.06 -26.88
C ALA A 48 2.96 -10.12 -28.14
N THR A 49 1.72 -10.58 -27.97
CA THR A 49 0.65 -10.45 -28.97
C THR A 49 0.36 -8.95 -29.18
N PRO A 50 0.31 -8.44 -30.42
CA PRO A 50 -0.04 -7.05 -30.67
C PRO A 50 -1.53 -6.82 -30.39
N THR A 51 -1.83 -6.03 -29.36
CA THR A 51 -3.18 -5.50 -29.11
C THR A 51 -3.42 -4.33 -30.06
N SER A 52 -4.48 -4.42 -30.85
CA SER A 52 -4.94 -3.39 -31.78
C SER A 52 -5.21 -2.05 -31.09
N ALA A 53 -4.75 -0.96 -31.73
CA ALA A 53 -4.91 0.41 -31.27
C ALA A 53 -6.39 0.83 -31.14
N PRO A 54 -6.76 1.61 -30.10
CA PRO A 54 -8.11 2.14 -29.97
C PRO A 54 -8.36 3.28 -30.96
N ALA A 55 -9.58 3.31 -31.50
CA ALA A 55 -10.07 4.33 -32.42
C ALA A 55 -10.13 5.73 -31.75
N PRO A 56 -9.92 6.82 -32.49
CA PRO A 56 -9.99 8.18 -31.95
C PRO A 56 -11.42 8.53 -31.52
N ALA A 57 -11.58 8.87 -30.24
CA ALA A 57 -12.82 9.36 -29.68
C ALA A 57 -13.07 10.81 -30.15
N ALA A 58 -14.29 11.08 -30.60
CA ALA A 58 -14.73 12.40 -31.02
C ALA A 58 -14.66 13.42 -29.88
N ASN A 59 -14.12 14.59 -30.17
CA ASN A 59 -14.04 15.76 -29.29
C ASN A 59 -15.45 16.19 -28.85
N PRO A 60 -15.76 16.29 -27.54
CA PRO A 60 -16.95 16.99 -27.09
C PRO A 60 -16.74 18.51 -27.17
N ALA A 61 -17.71 19.21 -27.73
CA ALA A 61 -17.73 20.65 -27.89
C ALA A 61 -17.70 21.39 -26.54
N THR A 62 -16.81 22.38 -26.43
CA THR A 62 -16.72 23.30 -25.29
C THR A 62 -17.91 24.26 -25.29
N ALA A 63 -18.79 24.15 -24.31
CA ALA A 63 -19.84 25.14 -24.07
C ALA A 63 -19.28 26.31 -23.24
N THR A 64 -19.27 27.50 -23.83
CA THR A 64 -18.91 28.77 -23.18
C THR A 64 -20.07 29.21 -22.26
N PRO A 65 -19.86 29.38 -20.94
CA PRO A 65 -20.90 29.94 -20.08
C PRO A 65 -21.00 31.47 -20.24
N PRO A 66 -22.19 32.06 -20.09
CA PRO A 66 -22.39 33.51 -20.21
C PRO A 66 -21.84 34.25 -18.99
N ALA A 67 -21.29 35.44 -19.25
CA ALA A 67 -20.77 36.36 -18.25
C ALA A 67 -21.91 36.94 -17.40
N GLY A 68 -21.90 36.64 -16.10
CA GLY A 68 -22.79 37.25 -15.11
C GLY A 68 -22.26 38.59 -14.61
N SER A 69 -23.10 39.62 -14.70
CA SER A 69 -22.88 40.97 -14.18
C SER A 69 -22.92 40.99 -12.64
N PRO A 70 -22.05 41.75 -11.94
CA PRO A 70 -22.19 41.93 -10.50
C PRO A 70 -23.32 42.92 -10.20
N THR A 71 -24.23 42.55 -9.31
CA THR A 71 -25.18 43.47 -8.68
C THR A 71 -24.92 43.49 -7.18
N THR A 72 -24.66 44.67 -6.66
CA THR A 72 -24.33 44.98 -5.28
C THR A 72 -25.62 45.21 -4.47
N GLY A 73 -25.64 44.72 -3.22
CA GLY A 73 -26.52 45.28 -2.18
C GLY A 73 -27.50 44.28 -1.55
N GLY A 74 -27.40 44.10 -0.23
CA GLY A 74 -28.38 43.34 0.54
C GLY A 74 -27.92 42.98 1.95
N THR A 75 -27.94 43.96 2.85
CA THR A 75 -27.80 43.77 4.30
C THR A 75 -29.10 43.21 4.87
N SER A 76 -29.06 42.07 5.59
CA SER A 76 -30.11 41.70 6.56
C SER A 76 -29.61 40.69 7.61
N THR A 77 -29.59 41.15 8.86
CA THR A 77 -30.12 40.58 10.12
C THR A 77 -29.89 39.09 10.49
N PRO A 78 -29.43 38.77 11.73
CA PRO A 78 -29.09 37.41 12.15
C PRO A 78 -30.31 36.57 12.54
N GLY A 79 -30.47 35.42 11.87
CA GLY A 79 -31.43 34.37 12.24
C GLY A 79 -30.74 33.23 12.98
N ALA A 80 -31.27 32.92 14.17
CA ALA A 80 -30.82 31.84 15.03
C ALA A 80 -31.12 30.45 14.46
N GLY A 81 -30.24 29.49 14.75
CA GLY A 81 -30.55 28.07 14.74
C GLY A 81 -30.23 27.31 13.45
N SER A 82 -28.95 27.04 13.20
CA SER A 82 -28.59 25.75 12.59
C SER A 82 -27.29 25.26 13.20
N THR A 83 -27.32 24.01 13.65
CA THR A 83 -26.17 23.25 14.17
C THR A 83 -25.14 23.14 13.05
N GLY A 84 -24.22 24.09 12.98
CA GLY A 84 -23.10 24.06 12.06
C GLY A 84 -22.23 22.86 12.36
N VAL A 85 -22.32 21.81 11.53
CA VAL A 85 -21.30 20.77 11.49
C VAL A 85 -20.09 21.42 10.82
N ALA A 86 -19.19 21.94 11.66
CA ALA A 86 -17.93 22.51 11.23
C ALA A 86 -17.17 21.45 10.43
N THR A 87 -17.16 21.63 9.11
CA THR A 87 -16.34 20.82 8.20
C THR A 87 -14.94 21.39 8.27
N ALA A 88 -14.09 20.81 9.12
CA ALA A 88 -12.68 21.14 9.14
C ALA A 88 -12.02 20.52 7.89
N THR A 89 -11.81 21.32 6.86
CA THR A 89 -10.94 21.00 5.73
C THR A 89 -9.50 20.84 6.26
N PRO A 90 -8.85 19.66 6.14
CA PRO A 90 -7.45 19.52 6.53
C PRO A 90 -6.55 20.39 5.62
N ALA A 91 -5.54 21.02 6.20
CA ALA A 91 -4.70 22.03 5.56
C ALA A 91 -3.81 21.54 4.39
N ASN A 92 -3.87 20.27 4.00
CA ASN A 92 -2.88 19.66 3.10
C ASN A 92 -3.33 19.48 1.63
N GLY A 93 -4.45 20.06 1.20
CA GLY A 93 -4.82 20.08 -0.22
C GLY A 93 -5.07 18.71 -0.87
N GLN A 94 -5.10 17.64 -0.08
CA GLN A 94 -5.39 16.28 -0.52
C GLN A 94 -6.90 16.07 -0.32
N GLY A 95 -7.64 16.08 -1.43
CA GLY A 95 -9.10 16.14 -1.46
C GLY A 95 -9.78 15.20 -0.45
N ALA A 96 -10.52 15.80 0.49
CA ALA A 96 -11.51 15.07 1.26
C ALA A 96 -12.67 14.73 0.32
N ALA A 97 -13.02 13.44 0.23
CA ALA A 97 -14.17 13.02 -0.56
C ALA A 97 -15.47 13.57 0.05
N THR A 98 -16.35 14.12 -0.79
CA THR A 98 -17.72 14.44 -0.41
C THR A 98 -18.44 13.14 -0.04
N PRO A 99 -18.99 13.00 1.19
CA PRO A 99 -19.66 11.76 1.58
C PRO A 99 -20.89 11.52 0.69
N LEU A 100 -21.11 10.26 0.32
CA LEU A 100 -22.34 9.83 -0.33
C LEU A 100 -23.54 10.18 0.57
N PRO A 101 -24.66 10.70 0.02
CA PRO A 101 -25.87 10.89 0.81
C PRO A 101 -26.29 9.53 1.40
N ASN A 102 -26.51 9.48 2.72
CA ASN A 102 -26.76 8.31 3.57
C ASN A 102 -25.57 7.43 3.99
N ALA A 103 -24.32 7.80 3.70
CA ALA A 103 -23.19 7.15 4.37
C ALA A 103 -23.15 7.57 5.85
N THR A 104 -23.01 6.61 6.78
CA THR A 104 -22.71 6.92 8.19
C THR A 104 -21.44 7.79 8.20
N PRO A 105 -21.47 9.00 8.80
CA PRO A 105 -20.31 9.86 8.84
C PRO A 105 -19.17 9.11 9.54
N ILE A 106 -18.01 9.07 8.90
CA ILE A 106 -16.84 8.47 9.52
C ILE A 106 -16.37 9.44 10.61
N PRO A 107 -16.21 8.98 11.87
CA PRO A 107 -15.72 9.82 12.94
C PRO A 107 -14.45 10.57 12.56
N THR A 108 -14.48 11.90 12.63
CA THR A 108 -13.29 12.73 12.44
C THR A 108 -12.44 12.65 13.70
N GLU A 109 -11.28 12.02 13.64
CA GLU A 109 -10.27 12.10 14.69
C GLU A 109 -9.31 13.26 14.38
N GLN A 110 -9.09 14.16 15.34
CA GLN A 110 -8.26 15.35 15.12
C GLN A 110 -6.85 14.95 14.63
N GLY A 111 -6.43 15.56 13.52
CA GLY A 111 -5.12 15.31 12.92
C GLY A 111 -5.00 14.02 12.12
N LYS A 112 -6.09 13.29 11.88
CA LYS A 112 -6.11 12.06 11.05
C LYS A 112 -7.02 12.23 9.84
N GLN A 113 -6.55 11.73 8.70
CA GLN A 113 -7.38 11.60 7.52
C GLN A 113 -7.95 10.17 7.48
N LEU A 114 -9.24 10.07 7.73
CA LEU A 114 -10.00 8.82 7.70
C LEU A 114 -11.03 8.86 6.55
N GLY A 115 -11.53 7.70 6.19
CA GLY A 115 -12.48 7.48 5.11
C GLY A 115 -11.87 7.12 3.78
N GLU A 116 -12.66 7.30 2.72
CA GLU A 116 -12.25 7.06 1.35
C GLU A 116 -11.28 8.16 0.90
N ILE A 117 -10.21 7.76 0.22
CA ILE A 117 -9.16 8.64 -0.23
C ILE A 117 -9.10 8.60 -1.75
N THR A 118 -9.44 9.73 -2.36
CA THR A 118 -9.40 9.91 -3.81
C THR A 118 -7.96 9.85 -4.32
N ARG A 119 -7.74 9.09 -5.41
CA ARG A 119 -6.45 8.97 -6.09
C ARG A 119 -6.56 9.51 -7.51
N PRO A 120 -6.17 10.78 -7.75
CA PRO A 120 -6.18 11.36 -9.08
C PRO A 120 -5.38 10.51 -10.07
N GLN A 121 -5.95 10.28 -11.25
CA GLN A 121 -5.36 9.36 -12.24
C GLN A 121 -3.97 9.82 -12.71
N ASN A 122 -3.74 11.14 -12.79
CA ASN A 122 -2.44 11.71 -13.12
C ASN A 122 -1.37 11.34 -12.08
N GLN A 123 -1.70 11.40 -10.79
CA GLN A 123 -0.78 11.01 -9.71
C GLN A 123 -0.44 9.52 -9.78
N VAL A 124 -1.46 8.67 -9.95
CA VAL A 124 -1.27 7.21 -10.09
C VAL A 124 -0.39 6.90 -11.30
N THR A 125 -0.60 7.60 -12.42
CA THR A 125 0.19 7.44 -13.64
C THR A 125 1.65 7.85 -13.42
N THR A 126 1.90 8.95 -12.72
CA THR A 126 3.26 9.39 -12.36
C THR A 126 3.97 8.37 -11.48
N ILE A 127 3.28 7.85 -10.46
CA ILE A 127 3.81 6.81 -9.57
C ILE A 127 4.13 5.54 -10.37
N GLN A 128 3.22 5.11 -11.24
CA GLN A 128 3.39 3.94 -12.10
C GLN A 128 4.61 4.10 -13.00
N LYS A 129 4.71 5.21 -13.73
CA LYS A 129 5.87 5.51 -14.61
C LYS A 129 7.18 5.52 -13.83
N GLY A 130 7.18 6.08 -12.63
CA GLY A 130 8.35 6.11 -11.75
C GLY A 130 8.77 4.72 -11.25
N ALA A 131 7.80 3.88 -10.89
CA ALA A 131 8.04 2.50 -10.48
C ALA A 131 8.54 1.64 -11.64
N ASP A 132 7.96 1.80 -12.84
CA ASP A 132 8.38 1.10 -14.07
C ASP A 132 9.80 1.49 -14.50
N ALA A 133 10.18 2.75 -14.30
CA ALA A 133 11.55 3.24 -14.51
C ALA A 133 12.54 2.76 -13.42
N GLY A 134 12.10 2.02 -12.40
CA GLY A 134 12.94 1.51 -11.33
C GLY A 134 13.42 2.58 -10.35
N SER A 135 12.76 3.75 -10.30
CA SER A 135 13.14 4.82 -9.38
C SER A 135 12.89 4.41 -7.93
N THR A 136 13.92 4.51 -7.09
CA THR A 136 13.88 4.07 -5.68
C THR A 136 12.78 4.74 -4.86
N GLN A 137 12.39 5.96 -5.22
CA GLN A 137 11.30 6.69 -4.57
C GLN A 137 9.90 6.13 -4.89
N TYR A 138 9.75 5.30 -5.94
CA TYR A 138 8.46 4.76 -6.37
C TYR A 138 8.39 3.23 -6.31
N THR A 139 9.53 2.53 -6.27
CA THR A 139 9.57 1.06 -6.23
C THR A 139 8.87 0.47 -5.01
N PHE A 140 8.80 1.20 -3.89
CA PHE A 140 8.07 0.74 -2.72
C PHE A 140 6.55 0.62 -2.97
N TYR A 141 5.99 1.31 -3.97
CA TYR A 141 4.59 1.17 -4.35
C TYR A 141 4.26 -0.20 -4.96
N LEU A 142 5.26 -1.01 -5.30
CA LEU A 142 5.05 -2.39 -5.77
C LEU A 142 4.73 -3.36 -4.63
N ASP A 143 4.97 -2.97 -3.37
CA ASP A 143 4.68 -3.77 -2.19
C ASP A 143 3.58 -3.09 -1.34
N PRO A 144 2.39 -3.71 -1.20
CA PRO A 144 1.28 -3.11 -0.48
C PRO A 144 1.60 -2.86 1.01
N ARG A 145 2.42 -3.70 1.65
CA ARG A 145 2.82 -3.51 3.05
C ARG A 145 3.79 -2.35 3.18
N LYS A 146 4.71 -2.20 2.22
CA LYS A 146 5.63 -1.06 2.17
C LYS A 146 4.86 0.24 2.00
N VAL A 147 3.85 0.28 1.13
CA VAL A 147 2.95 1.44 0.98
C VAL A 147 2.34 1.85 2.30
N VAL A 148 1.77 0.91 3.07
CA VAL A 148 1.23 1.23 4.40
C VAL A 148 2.35 1.75 5.31
N SER A 149 3.49 1.07 5.41
CA SER A 149 4.56 1.51 6.31
C SER A 149 5.18 2.86 5.96
N MET A 150 5.21 3.24 4.68
CA MET A 150 5.93 4.41 4.19
C MET A 150 5.03 5.61 3.87
N THR A 151 3.72 5.43 3.73
CA THR A 151 2.83 6.54 3.33
C THR A 151 1.81 6.90 4.39
N LEU A 152 1.60 6.05 5.39
CA LEU A 152 0.55 6.24 6.38
C LEU A 152 0.75 7.50 7.25
N HIS A 153 1.99 7.98 7.43
CA HIS A 153 2.28 9.25 8.11
C HIS A 153 1.60 10.45 7.46
N ASN A 154 1.40 10.43 6.14
CA ASN A 154 0.69 11.50 5.43
C ASN A 154 -0.79 11.61 5.85
N TYR A 155 -1.34 10.58 6.51
CA TYR A 155 -2.72 10.51 6.98
C TYR A 155 -2.84 10.71 8.49
N GLY A 156 -1.78 11.20 9.16
CA GLY A 156 -1.80 11.46 10.60
C GLY A 156 -1.40 10.27 11.48
N PHE A 157 -0.66 9.30 10.92
CA PHE A 157 -0.09 8.17 11.66
C PHE A 157 1.44 8.22 11.60
N PRO A 158 2.11 8.95 12.52
CA PRO A 158 3.56 9.17 12.49
C PRO A 158 4.36 7.87 12.33
N ASP A 159 5.51 7.93 11.67
CA ASP A 159 6.35 6.75 11.49
C ASP A 159 6.76 6.14 12.86
N GLY A 160 6.78 4.80 12.94
CA GLY A 160 7.11 4.07 14.17
C GLY A 160 6.03 4.07 15.25
N SER A 161 4.94 4.82 15.09
CA SER A 161 3.86 4.92 16.08
C SER A 161 2.73 3.89 15.90
N PHE A 162 2.74 3.17 14.79
CA PHE A 162 1.76 2.15 14.45
C PHE A 162 2.43 0.80 14.15
N GLN A 163 1.67 -0.27 14.31
CA GLN A 163 2.09 -1.63 13.96
C GLN A 163 1.09 -2.27 13.01
N ILE A 164 1.58 -2.92 11.96
CA ILE A 164 0.73 -3.73 11.08
C ILE A 164 0.44 -5.05 11.77
N VAL A 165 -0.80 -5.22 12.24
CA VAL A 165 -1.29 -6.40 12.96
C VAL A 165 -1.70 -7.50 12.00
N SER A 166 -2.39 -7.13 10.91
CA SER A 166 -2.83 -8.07 9.89
C SER A 166 -2.65 -7.48 8.50
N PRO A 167 -2.23 -8.29 7.51
CA PRO A 167 -1.61 -9.61 7.70
C PRO A 167 -0.27 -9.50 8.46
N ALA A 168 -0.01 -10.47 9.34
CA ALA A 168 1.17 -10.47 10.22
C ALA A 168 2.49 -10.74 9.49
N SER A 169 2.43 -11.45 8.36
CA SER A 169 3.61 -11.98 7.66
C SER A 169 4.02 -11.14 6.43
N PRO A 170 5.33 -10.95 6.16
CA PRO A 170 5.81 -10.34 4.91
C PRO A 170 5.73 -11.27 3.69
N SER A 171 5.18 -12.48 3.80
CA SER A 171 5.07 -13.40 2.66
C SER A 171 4.05 -14.52 2.89
N PRO A 172 3.36 -15.00 1.82
CA PRO A 172 3.29 -14.38 0.50
C PRO A 172 2.45 -13.11 0.54
N SER A 173 2.63 -12.23 -0.46
CA SER A 173 1.85 -11.00 -0.62
C SER A 173 0.38 -11.26 -0.32
N PRO A 174 -0.26 -10.50 0.59
CA PRO A 174 -1.64 -10.71 0.96
C PRO A 174 -2.52 -10.92 -0.27
N THR A 175 -3.33 -11.98 -0.28
CA THR A 175 -4.21 -12.28 -1.41
C THR A 175 -5.17 -11.10 -1.63
N PRO A 176 -5.10 -10.42 -2.78
CA PRO A 176 -6.03 -9.33 -3.06
C PRO A 176 -7.45 -9.90 -3.20
N PHE A 177 -8.42 -9.20 -2.63
CA PHE A 177 -9.82 -9.40 -3.01
C PHE A 177 -10.20 -8.35 -4.06
N THR A 178 -11.27 -8.63 -4.79
CA THR A 178 -11.82 -7.68 -5.76
C THR A 178 -12.83 -6.79 -5.05
N ASP A 179 -12.61 -5.47 -5.08
CA ASP A 179 -13.60 -4.52 -4.56
C ASP A 179 -14.84 -4.44 -5.48
N PRO A 180 -15.94 -3.76 -5.09
CA PRO A 180 -17.11 -3.61 -5.96
C PRO A 180 -16.83 -2.96 -7.33
N SER A 181 -15.70 -2.24 -7.46
CA SER A 181 -15.25 -1.64 -8.72
C SER A 181 -14.39 -2.56 -9.58
N GLY A 182 -14.18 -3.81 -9.16
CA GLY A 182 -13.38 -4.79 -9.88
C GLY A 182 -11.87 -4.68 -9.65
N ARG A 183 -11.40 -3.89 -8.66
CA ARG A 183 -9.98 -3.61 -8.45
C ARG A 183 -9.36 -4.51 -7.38
N PRO A 184 -8.12 -4.99 -7.59
CA PRO A 184 -7.38 -5.72 -6.57
C PRO A 184 -7.15 -4.83 -5.35
N THR A 185 -7.63 -5.27 -4.20
CA THR A 185 -7.59 -4.53 -2.94
C THR A 185 -7.13 -5.45 -1.81
N ILE A 186 -6.34 -4.90 -0.89
CA ILE A 186 -5.83 -5.60 0.29
C ILE A 186 -6.19 -4.76 1.51
N LYS A 187 -6.76 -5.40 2.53
CA LYS A 187 -7.05 -4.80 3.83
C LYS A 187 -5.92 -5.11 4.81
N PHE A 188 -5.38 -4.06 5.42
CA PHE A 188 -4.46 -4.13 6.54
C PHE A 188 -5.19 -3.72 7.81
N LEU A 189 -4.93 -4.43 8.90
CA LEU A 189 -5.31 -4.00 10.23
C LEU A 189 -4.06 -3.45 10.91
N ILE A 190 -4.08 -2.18 11.28
CA ILE A 190 -2.99 -1.53 12.01
C ILE A 190 -3.42 -1.27 13.45
N SER A 191 -2.48 -1.30 14.38
CA SER A 191 -2.66 -0.85 15.76
C SER A 191 -1.93 0.48 15.95
N TYR A 192 -2.63 1.50 16.44
CA TYR A 192 -2.08 2.81 16.75
C TYR A 192 -2.73 3.32 18.03
N GLN A 193 -1.93 3.69 19.03
CA GLN A 193 -2.42 4.14 20.35
C GLN A 193 -3.45 3.18 21.00
N GLY A 194 -3.25 1.86 20.84
CA GLY A 194 -4.15 0.83 21.37
C GLY A 194 -5.46 0.66 20.58
N ARG A 195 -5.68 1.44 19.53
CA ARG A 195 -6.83 1.37 18.63
C ARG A 195 -6.47 0.64 17.34
N LYS A 196 -7.42 -0.14 16.80
CA LYS A 196 -7.23 -0.89 15.55
C LYS A 196 -7.91 -0.17 14.39
N TYR A 197 -7.16 0.20 13.36
CA TYR A 197 -7.68 0.85 12.15
C TYR A 197 -7.56 -0.10 10.96
N GLN A 198 -8.51 -0.04 10.05
CA GLN A 198 -8.45 -0.80 8.80
C GLN A 198 -7.97 0.11 7.68
N VAL A 199 -6.86 -0.26 7.04
CA VAL A 199 -6.27 0.46 5.91
C VAL A 199 -6.43 -0.41 4.66
N ALA A 200 -7.20 0.05 3.69
CA ALA A 200 -7.30 -0.62 2.40
C ALA A 200 -6.31 0.00 1.41
N VAL A 201 -5.52 -0.84 0.75
CA VAL A 201 -4.70 -0.44 -0.41
C VAL A 201 -5.23 -1.12 -1.66
N SER A 202 -5.20 -0.42 -2.79
CA SER A 202 -5.72 -0.92 -4.07
C SER A 202 -4.79 -0.58 -5.22
N GLN A 203 -4.83 -1.39 -6.28
CA GLN A 203 -4.16 -1.10 -7.54
C GLN A 203 -5.01 -0.16 -8.39
N ALA A 204 -4.82 1.14 -8.21
CA ALA A 204 -5.67 2.16 -8.81
C ALA A 204 -5.42 2.39 -10.33
N GLY A 205 -4.28 1.90 -10.85
CA GLY A 205 -3.90 2.02 -12.26
C GLY A 205 -3.81 0.66 -12.93
N ILE A 206 -2.59 0.20 -13.18
CA ILE A 206 -2.33 -1.13 -13.76
C ILE A 206 -2.62 -2.22 -12.73
N ARG A 207 -3.22 -3.33 -13.16
CA ARG A 207 -3.51 -4.51 -12.33
C ARG A 207 -2.42 -5.57 -12.50
N GLY A 208 -2.10 -6.32 -11.45
CA GLY A 208 -1.17 -7.45 -11.47
C GLY A 208 0.21 -7.14 -10.88
N ALA A 209 1.21 -7.96 -11.18
CA ALA A 209 2.52 -7.93 -10.50
C ALA A 209 3.31 -6.62 -10.63
N LYS A 210 2.99 -5.78 -11.63
CA LYS A 210 3.61 -4.46 -11.87
C LYS A 210 2.74 -3.29 -11.43
N GLY A 211 1.52 -3.56 -10.98
CA GLY A 211 0.58 -2.54 -10.55
C GLY A 211 1.02 -1.89 -9.25
N VAL A 212 1.02 -0.57 -9.21
CA VAL A 212 1.31 0.20 -7.99
C VAL A 212 0.12 0.16 -7.03
N TRP A 213 0.40 -0.09 -5.75
CA TRP A 213 -0.56 -0.09 -4.66
C TRP A 213 -0.67 1.29 -4.06
N VAL A 214 -1.87 1.77 -3.76
CA VAL A 214 -2.07 3.05 -3.07
C VAL A 214 -3.14 2.90 -2.00
N ILE A 215 -3.02 3.62 -0.88
CA ILE A 215 -4.06 3.62 0.16
C ILE A 215 -5.34 4.21 -0.46
N VAL A 216 -6.48 3.56 -0.34
CA VAL A 216 -7.76 4.06 -0.87
C VAL A 216 -8.81 4.25 0.22
N THR A 217 -8.61 3.65 1.39
CA THR A 217 -9.53 3.81 2.52
C THR A 217 -8.80 3.64 3.84
N ILE A 218 -9.13 4.46 4.84
CA ILE A 218 -8.71 4.26 6.24
C ILE A 218 -9.95 4.33 7.13
N LEU A 219 -10.35 3.23 7.74
CA LEU A 219 -11.53 3.17 8.60
C LEU A 219 -11.14 3.20 10.09
N PRO A 220 -11.92 3.89 10.93
CA PRO A 220 -11.71 3.93 12.37
C PRO A 220 -12.01 2.55 13.01
N PRO A 221 -11.65 2.39 14.30
CA PRO A 221 -11.93 1.16 15.03
C PRO A 221 -13.42 0.83 15.05
N GLY A 222 -13.76 -0.45 14.78
CA GLY A 222 -15.13 -0.95 14.81
C GLY A 222 -15.85 -1.00 13.46
N TYR A 223 -15.22 -0.52 12.38
CA TYR A 223 -15.80 -0.47 11.03
C TYR A 223 -15.18 -1.51 10.09
N TYR A 224 -15.35 -2.81 10.41
CA TYR A 224 -14.79 -3.94 9.64
C TYR A 224 -15.85 -4.76 8.91
#